data_AF-A0A1D3UW72-F1
#
_entry.id   AF-A0A1D3UW72-F1
#
_cell.length_a   1.000
_cell.length_b   1.000
_cell.length_c   1.000
_cell.angle_alpha   90.00
_cell.angle_beta   90.00
_cell.angle_gamma   90.00
#
_symmetry.space_group_name_H-M   'P 1'
#
loop_
_entity.id
_entity.type
_entity.pdbx_description
1 polymer ?
#
loop_
_entity_poly.entity_id
_entity_poly.type
_entity_poly.pdbx_seq_one_letter_code
_entity_poly.pdbx_strand_id
1 'polypeptide(L)'
;MKSVRKSNLFTTSLIMLFFFGLIGFWGCEKGELFGKDYSEHLDLGTFELSKMSEKDMNIMSQALQRLDIDMKEGLYHVKQTSGAEVNISEELFNYLVAGFEHTNTIFKPKSVDTSIVRLKYGFMEGDGEPQDSTYCVAHALAGMGGVSFGRARAYIDSLYGSNGVPAYAMDSVISHFYPNARRYDSPIPGRPVNNTLIWFHTSDSTGHAVNGWRFDPSGNYLFYIDKQNNNDINFIEVKRVSSIYYP
;
A
#
# COMPACT_ATOMS: atom_id res chain seq x y z
N MET A 1 -19.48 6.36 32.40
CA MET A 1 -18.30 6.11 31.52
C MET A 1 -18.58 4.88 30.67
N LYS A 2 -18.81 5.04 29.36
CA LYS A 2 -19.07 3.92 28.44
C LYS A 2 -17.75 3.47 27.81
N SER A 3 -17.45 2.18 27.95
CA SER A 3 -16.30 1.49 27.37
C SER A 3 -16.40 1.45 25.85
N VAL A 4 -15.40 2.01 25.17
CA VAL A 4 -15.26 1.92 23.71
C VAL A 4 -14.55 0.59 23.39
N ARG A 5 -15.30 -0.37 22.85
CA ARG A 5 -14.77 -1.63 22.32
C ARG A 5 -13.93 -1.33 21.07
N LYS A 6 -12.62 -1.55 21.17
CA LYS A 6 -11.68 -1.53 20.04
C LYS A 6 -12.08 -2.63 19.04
N SER A 7 -12.47 -2.26 17.82
CA SER A 7 -12.64 -3.24 16.73
C SER A 7 -11.25 -3.59 16.17
N ASN A 8 -11.04 -4.88 15.90
CA ASN A 8 -9.75 -5.42 15.50
C ASN A 8 -9.50 -5.16 14.01
N LEU A 9 -8.74 -4.11 13.71
CA LEU A 9 -8.16 -3.80 12.38
C LEU A 9 -7.46 -4.99 11.69
N PHE A 10 -7.07 -5.99 12.48
CA PHE A 10 -6.41 -7.21 12.02
C PHE A 10 -7.36 -8.16 11.28
N THR A 11 -8.63 -8.26 11.71
CA THR A 11 -9.61 -9.15 11.08
C THR A 11 -10.10 -8.60 9.73
N THR A 12 -10.23 -7.28 9.59
CA THR A 12 -10.61 -6.63 8.32
C THR A 12 -9.51 -6.72 7.26
N SER A 13 -8.23 -6.61 7.66
CA SER A 13 -7.10 -6.70 6.72
C SER A 13 -6.88 -8.13 6.19
N LEU A 14 -7.10 -9.14 7.02
CA LEU A 14 -6.96 -10.56 6.64
C LEU A 14 -8.03 -11.00 5.64
N ILE A 15 -9.26 -10.50 5.80
CA ILE A 15 -10.36 -10.82 4.89
C ILE A 15 -10.14 -10.17 3.52
N MET A 16 -9.70 -8.90 3.46
CA MET A 16 -9.33 -8.23 2.21
C MET A 16 -8.20 -8.96 1.46
N LEU A 17 -7.19 -9.49 2.16
CA LEU A 17 -6.10 -10.23 1.52
C LEU A 17 -6.55 -11.58 0.92
N PHE A 18 -7.55 -12.23 1.56
CA PHE A 18 -8.15 -13.46 1.05
C PHE A 18 -8.96 -13.20 -0.24
N PHE A 19 -9.57 -12.02 -0.36
CA PHE A 19 -10.28 -11.59 -1.57
C PHE A 19 -9.36 -11.41 -2.79
N PHE A 20 -8.16 -10.84 -2.62
CA PHE A 20 -7.21 -10.67 -3.73
C PHE A 20 -6.52 -11.99 -4.13
N GLY A 21 -6.38 -12.95 -3.22
CA GLY A 21 -5.81 -14.28 -3.51
C GLY A 21 -6.67 -15.15 -4.43
N LEU A 22 -8.00 -14.99 -4.39
CA LEU A 22 -8.92 -15.74 -5.24
C LEU A 22 -8.97 -15.25 -6.69
N ILE A 23 -8.58 -13.99 -6.95
CA ILE A 23 -8.58 -13.39 -8.30
C ILE A 23 -7.38 -13.90 -9.12
N GLY A 24 -6.30 -14.33 -8.46
CA GLY A 24 -5.06 -14.80 -9.11
C GLY A 24 -5.12 -16.20 -9.73
N PHE A 25 -6.15 -17.00 -9.44
CA PHE A 25 -6.26 -18.39 -9.95
C PHE A 25 -7.24 -18.56 -11.12
N TRP A 26 -7.88 -17.49 -11.62
CA TRP A 26 -8.97 -17.58 -12.61
C TRP A 26 -8.65 -16.90 -13.96
N GLY A 27 -7.37 -16.63 -14.21
CA GLY A 27 -6.90 -15.89 -15.40
C GLY A 27 -6.67 -16.73 -16.66
N CYS A 28 -6.97 -18.04 -16.66
CA CYS A 28 -6.78 -18.88 -17.84
C CYS A 28 -7.96 -19.84 -17.99
N GLU A 29 -8.64 -19.75 -19.15
CA GLU A 29 -9.85 -20.49 -19.56
C GLU A 29 -11.17 -20.09 -18.88
N LYS A 30 -11.77 -18.99 -19.36
CA LYS A 30 -13.23 -18.83 -19.36
C LYS A 30 -13.79 -19.12 -20.76
N GLY A 31 -13.68 -20.37 -21.18
CA GLY A 31 -14.52 -20.95 -22.23
C GLY A 31 -15.65 -21.75 -21.58
N GLU A 32 -16.88 -21.27 -21.68
CA GLU A 32 -18.12 -22.08 -21.60
C GLU A 32 -18.52 -22.80 -20.29
N LEU A 33 -18.13 -22.37 -19.07
CA LEU A 33 -18.50 -23.12 -17.86
C LEU A 33 -19.64 -22.59 -16.98
N PHE A 34 -20.19 -21.39 -17.22
CA PHE A 34 -21.32 -20.89 -16.42
C PHE A 34 -22.31 -20.09 -17.27
N GLY A 35 -23.41 -20.72 -17.67
CA GLY A 35 -24.64 -20.01 -18.04
C GLY A 35 -25.07 -19.17 -16.83
N LYS A 36 -25.11 -17.85 -17.00
CA LYS A 36 -25.39 -16.90 -15.92
C LYS A 36 -26.89 -16.85 -15.62
N ASP A 37 -27.38 -17.84 -14.88
CA ASP A 37 -28.71 -17.82 -14.29
C ASP A 37 -28.58 -17.34 -12.84
N TYR A 38 -28.79 -16.04 -12.62
CA TYR A 38 -28.61 -15.40 -11.32
C TYR A 38 -29.88 -15.55 -10.48
N SER A 39 -29.96 -16.55 -9.61
CA SER A 39 -31.19 -16.86 -8.85
C SER A 39 -31.52 -15.91 -7.69
N GLU A 40 -30.53 -15.21 -7.10
CA GLU A 40 -30.73 -14.34 -5.93
C GLU A 40 -30.21 -12.91 -6.19
N HIS A 41 -31.06 -11.91 -5.91
CA HIS A 41 -30.68 -10.50 -5.94
C HIS A 41 -29.82 -10.15 -4.72
N LEU A 42 -28.62 -9.60 -4.95
CA LEU A 42 -27.68 -9.30 -3.87
C LEU A 42 -27.75 -7.83 -3.47
N ASP A 43 -27.92 -7.59 -2.17
CA ASP A 43 -27.90 -6.24 -1.59
C ASP A 43 -27.20 -6.24 -0.23
N LEU A 44 -26.51 -5.15 0.09
CA LEU A 44 -25.65 -5.04 1.28
C LEU A 44 -26.35 -4.23 2.37
N GLY A 45 -26.44 -4.78 3.59
CA GLY A 45 -27.10 -4.08 4.70
C GLY A 45 -26.27 -2.91 5.26
N THR A 46 -24.96 -2.90 5.04
CA THR A 46 -24.07 -1.81 5.43
C THR A 46 -22.81 -1.80 4.58
N PHE A 47 -22.38 -0.61 4.18
CA PHE A 47 -21.12 -0.38 3.46
C PHE A 47 -19.94 -0.05 4.41
N GLU A 48 -20.20 0.05 5.70
CA GLU A 48 -19.15 0.24 6.69
C GLU A 48 -18.46 -1.10 6.98
N LEU A 49 -17.26 -1.30 6.43
CA LEU A 49 -16.46 -2.53 6.60
C LEU A 49 -16.32 -2.97 8.07
N SER A 50 -16.26 -2.03 9.01
CA SER A 50 -16.12 -2.33 10.44
C SER A 50 -17.39 -2.90 11.09
N LYS A 51 -18.53 -2.80 10.40
CA LYS A 51 -19.86 -3.25 10.85
C LYS A 51 -20.38 -4.43 10.01
N MET A 52 -19.64 -4.88 8.99
CA MET A 52 -20.03 -6.00 8.15
C MET A 52 -20.01 -7.31 8.92
N SER A 53 -21.09 -8.07 8.78
CA SER A 53 -21.19 -9.45 9.24
C SER A 53 -20.57 -10.41 8.22
N GLU A 54 -20.36 -11.67 8.61
CA GLU A 54 -19.94 -12.73 7.68
C GLU A 54 -20.90 -12.87 6.49
N LYS A 55 -22.21 -12.67 6.71
CA LYS A 55 -23.20 -12.66 5.64
C LYS A 55 -22.95 -11.52 4.65
N ASP A 56 -22.65 -10.31 5.13
CA ASP A 56 -22.34 -9.17 4.27
C ASP A 56 -21.06 -9.40 3.47
N MET A 57 -20.04 -10.02 4.08
CA MET A 57 -18.81 -10.39 3.38
C MET A 57 -19.07 -11.45 2.29
N ASN A 58 -19.96 -12.42 2.54
CA ASN A 58 -20.36 -13.40 1.54
C ASN A 58 -21.15 -12.77 0.38
N ILE A 59 -22.00 -11.79 0.66
CA ILE A 59 -22.73 -11.03 -0.37
C ILE A 59 -21.74 -10.22 -1.23
N MET A 60 -20.78 -9.54 -0.62
CA MET A 60 -19.69 -8.86 -1.35
C MET A 60 -18.89 -9.81 -2.23
N SER A 61 -18.53 -10.99 -1.71
CA SER A 61 -17.80 -12.02 -2.46
C SER A 61 -18.55 -12.47 -3.69
N GLN A 62 -19.83 -12.82 -3.53
CA GLN A 62 -20.66 -13.25 -4.63
C GLN A 62 -20.86 -12.11 -5.64
N ALA A 63 -21.10 -10.88 -5.18
CA ALA A 63 -21.25 -9.73 -6.07
C ALA A 63 -19.99 -9.50 -6.92
N LEU A 64 -18.79 -9.58 -6.32
CA LEU A 64 -17.51 -9.50 -7.04
C LEU A 64 -17.36 -10.62 -8.08
N GLN A 65 -17.75 -11.85 -7.75
CA GLN A 65 -17.70 -12.98 -8.68
C GLN A 65 -18.63 -12.81 -9.90
N ARG A 66 -19.70 -12.02 -9.77
CA ARG A 66 -20.63 -11.75 -10.86
C ARG A 66 -20.10 -10.70 -11.85
N LEU A 67 -19.21 -9.81 -11.41
CA LEU A 67 -18.58 -8.80 -12.25
C LEU A 67 -17.59 -9.44 -13.23
N ASP A 68 -17.63 -8.98 -14.48
CA ASP A 68 -16.61 -9.29 -15.47
C ASP A 68 -15.61 -8.13 -15.48
N ILE A 69 -14.44 -8.38 -14.89
CA ILE A 69 -13.39 -7.39 -14.71
C ILE A 69 -12.26 -7.78 -15.65
N ASP A 70 -11.92 -6.89 -16.58
CA ASP A 70 -10.74 -7.03 -17.42
C ASP A 70 -9.63 -6.06 -16.98
N MET A 71 -8.40 -6.37 -17.36
CA MET A 71 -7.25 -5.49 -17.16
C MET A 71 -6.79 -5.00 -18.52
N LYS A 72 -6.93 -3.69 -18.78
CA LYS A 72 -6.52 -3.03 -20.01
C LYS A 72 -5.51 -1.94 -19.68
N GLU A 73 -4.37 -1.94 -20.36
CA GLU A 73 -3.31 -0.94 -20.14
C GLU A 73 -2.86 -0.83 -18.66
N GLY A 74 -2.92 -1.92 -17.90
CA GLY A 74 -2.56 -1.96 -16.48
C GLY A 74 -3.63 -1.40 -15.53
N LEU A 75 -4.85 -1.14 -16.02
CA LEU A 75 -5.98 -0.66 -15.22
C LEU A 75 -7.13 -1.67 -15.24
N TYR A 76 -7.83 -1.79 -14.12
CA TYR A 76 -9.04 -2.61 -13.99
C TYR A 76 -10.22 -1.93 -14.69
N HIS A 77 -11.01 -2.68 -15.43
CA HIS A 77 -12.22 -2.18 -16.05
C HIS A 77 -13.35 -3.20 -15.87
N VAL A 78 -14.40 -2.74 -15.19
CA VAL A 78 -15.64 -3.50 -15.00
C VAL A 78 -16.46 -3.33 -16.28
N LYS A 79 -16.79 -4.44 -16.96
CA LYS A 79 -17.49 -4.38 -18.24
C LYS A 79 -18.97 -3.99 -18.12
N GLN A 80 -19.59 -4.35 -17.01
CA GLN A 80 -20.99 -4.04 -16.75
C GLN A 80 -21.17 -2.54 -16.50
N THR A 81 -22.34 -2.01 -16.86
CA THR A 81 -22.65 -0.58 -16.64
C THR A 81 -23.63 -0.33 -15.50
N SER A 82 -24.25 -1.39 -14.96
CA SER A 82 -25.22 -1.32 -13.87
C SER A 82 -25.26 -2.61 -13.03
N GLY A 83 -25.77 -2.51 -11.81
CA GLY A 83 -26.00 -3.66 -10.94
C GLY A 83 -27.05 -4.63 -11.49
N ALA A 84 -28.05 -4.11 -12.20
CA ALA A 84 -29.09 -4.90 -12.85
C ALA A 84 -28.54 -5.97 -13.82
N GLU A 85 -27.46 -5.69 -14.54
CA GLU A 85 -26.83 -6.63 -15.50
C GLU A 85 -26.26 -7.90 -14.83
N VAL A 86 -25.99 -7.83 -13.54
CA VAL A 86 -25.41 -8.91 -12.72
C VAL A 86 -26.28 -9.27 -11.51
N ASN A 87 -27.53 -8.81 -11.51
CA ASN A 87 -28.51 -9.05 -10.45
C ASN A 87 -28.00 -8.69 -9.04
N ILE A 88 -27.39 -7.52 -8.90
CA ILE A 88 -27.01 -6.92 -7.60
C ILE A 88 -27.62 -5.51 -7.49
N SER A 89 -27.74 -4.98 -6.27
CA SER A 89 -28.25 -3.62 -6.06
C SER A 89 -27.31 -2.58 -6.68
N GLU A 90 -27.87 -1.48 -7.17
CA GLU A 90 -27.08 -0.40 -7.78
C GLU A 90 -26.09 0.23 -6.78
N GLU A 91 -26.46 0.29 -5.51
CA GLU A 91 -25.57 0.81 -4.46
C GLU A 91 -24.36 -0.11 -4.26
N LEU A 92 -24.57 -1.43 -4.23
CA LEU A 92 -23.49 -2.42 -4.17
C LEU A 92 -22.62 -2.40 -5.43
N PHE A 93 -23.23 -2.29 -6.61
CA PHE A 93 -22.50 -2.15 -7.86
C PHE A 93 -21.59 -0.92 -7.86
N ASN A 94 -22.14 0.26 -7.54
CA ASN A 94 -21.39 1.51 -7.51
C ASN A 94 -20.27 1.48 -6.48
N TYR A 95 -20.51 0.87 -5.31
CA TYR A 95 -19.48 0.68 -4.29
C TYR A 95 -18.31 -0.15 -4.79
N LEU A 96 -18.57 -1.26 -5.49
CA LEU A 96 -17.53 -2.12 -6.05
C LEU A 96 -16.76 -1.42 -7.17
N VAL A 97 -17.47 -0.77 -8.11
CA VAL A 97 -16.86 0.00 -9.20
C VAL A 97 -15.95 1.11 -8.65
N ALA A 98 -16.42 1.87 -7.66
CA ALA A 98 -15.63 2.91 -7.02
C ALA A 98 -14.33 2.36 -6.39
N GLY A 99 -14.37 1.13 -5.86
CA GLY A 99 -13.17 0.44 -5.36
C GLY A 99 -12.14 0.18 -6.47
N PHE A 100 -12.56 -0.28 -7.64
CA PHE A 100 -11.69 -0.48 -8.80
C PHE A 100 -11.19 0.84 -9.38
N GLU A 101 -12.03 1.87 -9.45
CA GLU A 101 -11.64 3.21 -9.88
C GLU A 101 -10.60 3.82 -8.94
N HIS A 102 -10.81 3.72 -7.63
CA HIS A 102 -9.84 4.16 -6.63
C HIS A 102 -8.50 3.43 -6.82
N THR A 103 -8.55 2.11 -7.00
CA THR A 103 -7.37 1.30 -7.31
C THR A 103 -6.66 1.78 -8.59
N ASN A 104 -7.41 2.09 -9.64
CA ASN A 104 -6.86 2.65 -10.88
C ASN A 104 -6.23 4.03 -10.69
N THR A 105 -6.79 4.88 -9.84
CA THR A 105 -6.16 6.19 -9.52
C THR A 105 -4.83 6.03 -8.79
N ILE A 106 -4.62 4.92 -8.08
CA ILE A 106 -3.32 4.60 -7.48
C ILE A 106 -2.34 4.10 -8.55
N PHE A 107 -2.81 3.27 -9.51
CA PHE A 107 -1.97 2.74 -10.60
C PHE A 107 -1.59 3.76 -11.66
N LYS A 108 -2.48 4.72 -11.95
CA LYS A 108 -2.23 5.83 -12.88
C LYS A 108 -2.73 7.12 -12.21
N PRO A 109 -1.95 7.69 -11.28
CA PRO A 109 -2.33 8.93 -10.64
C PRO A 109 -2.61 9.96 -11.72
N LYS A 110 -3.84 10.49 -11.75
CA LYS A 110 -4.13 11.71 -12.52
C LYS A 110 -3.07 12.70 -12.08
N SER A 111 -2.30 13.21 -13.03
CA SER A 111 -1.32 14.27 -12.80
C SER A 111 -1.98 15.30 -11.89
N VAL A 112 -1.56 15.34 -10.63
CA VAL A 112 -2.07 16.29 -9.68
C VAL A 112 -1.66 17.64 -10.22
N ASP A 113 -2.62 18.49 -10.56
CA ASP A 113 -2.36 19.91 -10.76
C ASP A 113 -1.90 20.45 -9.40
N THR A 114 -0.59 20.51 -9.22
CA THR A 114 0.09 21.00 -8.02
C THR A 114 0.18 22.52 -8.02
N SER A 115 -0.83 23.24 -8.52
CA SER A 115 -1.00 24.68 -8.26
C SER A 115 -1.34 24.94 -6.79
N ILE A 116 -0.43 24.51 -5.91
CA ILE A 116 -0.26 25.03 -4.57
C ILE A 116 0.15 26.50 -4.76
N VAL A 117 -0.66 27.40 -4.20
CA VAL A 117 -0.29 28.80 -4.03
C VAL A 117 1.04 28.84 -3.27
N ARG A 118 2.12 29.14 -3.99
CA ARG A 118 3.49 29.16 -3.49
C ARG A 118 3.63 30.27 -2.46
N LEU A 119 3.75 29.91 -1.18
CA LEU A 119 4.29 30.84 -0.19
C LEU A 119 5.76 31.09 -0.52
N LYS A 120 6.13 32.36 -0.60
CA LYS A 120 7.41 32.87 -1.08
C LYS A 120 8.55 32.50 -0.11
N TYR A 121 9.16 31.34 -0.32
CA TYR A 121 10.54 31.08 0.11
C TYR A 121 11.22 30.23 -0.98
N GLY A 122 12.29 30.74 -1.58
CA GLY A 122 13.03 30.11 -2.68
C GLY A 122 13.59 28.75 -2.26
N PHE A 123 13.69 27.73 -3.11
CA PHE A 123 14.41 27.72 -4.39
C PHE A 123 13.64 26.99 -5.50
N MET A 124 14.17 27.04 -6.72
CA MET A 124 13.59 26.52 -7.97
C MET A 124 13.63 24.98 -7.99
N GLU A 125 12.53 24.36 -8.42
CA GLU A 125 12.54 22.98 -8.92
C GLU A 125 13.06 23.02 -10.36
N GLY A 126 14.12 22.26 -10.66
CA GLY A 126 14.51 22.01 -12.04
C GLY A 126 16.01 22.01 -12.32
N ASP A 127 16.75 21.12 -11.70
CA ASP A 127 18.10 20.73 -12.08
C ASP A 127 18.45 19.50 -11.24
N GLY A 128 18.95 18.44 -11.89
CA GLY A 128 19.15 17.12 -11.28
C GLY A 128 19.77 17.24 -9.89
N GLU A 129 19.01 16.83 -8.87
CA GLU A 129 19.51 16.93 -7.51
C GLU A 129 20.75 16.03 -7.38
N PRO A 130 21.84 16.55 -6.79
CA PRO A 130 23.02 15.75 -6.52
C PRO A 130 22.59 14.56 -5.68
N GLN A 131 23.27 13.44 -5.87
CA GLN A 131 23.05 12.16 -5.16
C GLN A 131 23.01 12.42 -3.64
N ASP A 132 21.83 12.73 -3.10
CA ASP A 132 21.72 13.32 -1.77
C ASP A 132 21.67 12.18 -0.77
N SER A 133 22.86 11.68 -0.41
CA SER A 133 23.07 10.51 0.45
C SER A 133 22.35 10.61 1.80
N THR A 134 21.85 11.78 2.19
CA THR A 134 21.31 12.07 3.52
C THR A 134 19.81 11.81 3.69
N TYR A 135 19.03 11.78 2.60
CA TYR A 135 17.55 11.70 2.68
C TYR A 135 16.95 10.31 2.47
N CYS A 136 17.72 9.24 2.66
CA CYS A 136 17.25 7.85 2.53
C CYS A 136 15.95 7.58 3.32
N VAL A 137 15.84 8.14 4.54
CA VAL A 137 14.64 7.99 5.37
C VAL A 137 13.44 8.72 4.79
N ALA A 138 13.61 9.90 4.19
CA ALA A 138 12.52 10.63 3.56
C ALA A 138 12.00 9.87 2.31
N HIS A 139 12.91 9.33 1.50
CA HIS A 139 12.56 8.46 0.37
C HIS A 139 11.84 7.19 0.83
N ALA A 140 12.34 6.55 1.88
CA ALA A 140 11.73 5.34 2.42
C ALA A 140 10.35 5.57 3.04
N LEU A 141 10.16 6.69 3.76
CA LEU A 141 8.86 7.12 4.28
C LEU A 141 7.87 7.38 3.14
N ALA A 142 8.28 8.10 2.11
CA ALA A 142 7.45 8.28 0.92
C ALA A 142 7.12 6.93 0.26
N GLY A 143 8.06 5.99 0.34
CA GLY A 143 7.92 4.67 -0.21
C GLY A 143 6.94 3.75 0.51
N MET A 144 6.73 3.96 1.81
CA MET A 144 5.68 3.29 2.59
C MET A 144 4.27 3.70 2.12
N GLY A 145 4.14 4.88 1.51
CA GLY A 145 2.89 5.39 0.91
C GLY A 145 2.05 6.22 1.88
N GLY A 146 1.35 7.25 1.38
CA GLY A 146 0.55 8.18 2.19
C GLY A 146 1.31 9.42 2.71
N VAL A 147 2.62 9.50 2.46
CA VAL A 147 3.47 10.66 2.74
C VAL A 147 4.24 11.03 1.48
N SER A 148 4.33 12.32 1.15
CA SER A 148 5.19 12.79 0.05
C SER A 148 6.63 12.96 0.53
N PHE A 149 7.60 12.76 -0.37
CA PHE A 149 9.02 12.98 -0.08
C PHE A 149 9.27 14.38 0.50
N GLY A 150 8.74 15.42 -0.15
CA GLY A 150 8.91 16.80 0.31
C GLY A 150 8.38 17.04 1.73
N ARG A 151 7.26 16.40 2.12
CA ARG A 151 6.72 16.49 3.48
C ARG A 151 7.63 15.78 4.49
N ALA A 152 8.13 14.59 4.16
CA ALA A 152 9.05 13.86 5.03
C ALA A 152 10.38 14.60 5.19
N ARG A 153 10.96 15.09 4.10
CA ARG A 153 12.19 15.90 4.06
C ARG A 153 12.05 17.16 4.91
N ALA A 154 11.01 17.96 4.71
CA ALA A 154 10.82 19.20 5.46
C ALA A 154 10.70 18.98 6.98
N TYR A 155 10.03 17.89 7.40
CA TYR A 155 9.96 17.54 8.82
C TYR A 155 11.33 17.11 9.38
N ILE A 156 12.06 16.25 8.66
CA ILE A 156 13.41 15.82 9.05
C ILE A 156 14.36 17.02 9.14
N ASP A 157 14.34 17.90 8.14
CA ASP A 157 15.15 19.13 8.11
C ASP A 157 14.83 20.06 9.28
N SER A 158 13.55 20.13 9.68
CA SER A 158 13.14 20.95 10.84
C SER A 158 13.71 20.46 12.18
N LEU A 159 14.10 19.18 12.27
CA LEU A 159 14.64 18.57 13.48
C LEU A 159 16.15 18.42 13.46
N TYR A 160 16.72 18.06 12.30
CA TYR A 160 18.12 17.63 12.18
C TYR A 160 18.91 18.41 11.11
N GLY A 161 18.25 19.32 10.38
CA GLY A 161 18.79 19.92 9.17
C GLY A 161 19.06 18.88 8.09
N SER A 162 19.89 19.25 7.12
CA SER A 162 20.22 18.42 5.95
C SER A 162 21.23 17.29 6.22
N ASN A 163 21.29 16.79 7.47
CA ASN A 163 22.23 15.75 7.90
C ASN A 163 21.61 14.34 7.93
N GLY A 164 20.36 14.20 7.47
CA GLY A 164 19.60 12.96 7.57
C GLY A 164 19.10 12.68 8.99
N VAL A 165 18.59 11.47 9.21
CA VAL A 165 18.00 11.06 10.49
C VAL A 165 19.04 10.27 11.30
N PRO A 166 19.37 10.69 12.54
CA PRO A 166 20.26 9.92 13.38
C PRO A 166 19.59 8.61 13.82
N ALA A 167 20.36 7.54 13.96
CA ALA A 167 19.87 6.19 14.27
C ALA A 167 18.94 6.13 15.50
N TYR A 168 19.27 6.90 16.56
CA TYR A 168 18.46 6.95 17.79
C TYR A 168 17.08 7.58 17.60
N ALA A 169 16.87 8.34 16.52
CA ALA A 169 15.63 9.05 16.21
C ALA A 169 14.75 8.34 15.17
N MET A 170 15.19 7.19 14.66
CA MET A 170 14.45 6.47 13.62
C MET A 170 13.01 6.16 14.05
N ASP A 171 12.85 5.65 15.28
CA ASP A 171 11.55 5.28 15.83
C ASP A 171 10.61 6.49 15.96
N SER A 172 11.12 7.65 16.41
CA SER A 172 10.30 8.86 16.61
C SER A 172 9.91 9.51 15.28
N VAL A 173 10.81 9.55 14.30
CA VAL A 173 10.53 10.09 12.97
C VAL A 173 9.51 9.23 12.24
N ILE A 174 9.66 7.90 12.29
CA ILE A 174 8.70 7.01 11.62
C ILE A 174 7.34 7.07 12.30
N SER A 175 7.28 7.07 13.63
CA SER A 175 6.02 7.13 14.38
C SER A 175 5.27 8.44 14.19
N HIS A 176 5.95 9.54 13.82
CA HIS A 176 5.29 10.79 13.46
C HIS A 176 4.37 10.65 12.25
N PHE A 177 4.80 9.88 11.24
CA PHE A 177 4.05 9.67 10.00
C PHE A 177 3.17 8.42 10.04
N TYR A 178 3.67 7.36 10.69
CA TYR A 178 3.02 6.06 10.83
C TYR A 178 2.92 5.70 12.32
N PRO A 179 1.97 6.29 13.07
CA PRO A 179 1.88 6.09 14.53
C PRO A 179 1.56 4.66 14.95
N ASN A 180 1.07 3.83 14.03
CA ASN A 180 0.79 2.41 14.26
C ASN A 180 1.91 1.50 13.75
N ALA A 181 2.97 2.06 13.15
CA ALA A 181 4.05 1.26 12.61
C ALA A 181 4.74 0.46 13.72
N ARG A 182 5.02 -0.81 13.43
CA ARG A 182 5.68 -1.71 14.37
C ARG A 182 7.08 -2.03 13.89
N ARG A 183 8.05 -1.82 14.78
CA ARG A 183 9.45 -2.18 14.59
C ARG A 183 9.67 -3.66 14.87
N TYR A 184 10.45 -4.30 14.01
CA TYR A 184 10.96 -5.66 14.14
C TYR A 184 12.42 -5.70 13.71
N ASP A 185 13.20 -6.65 14.22
CA ASP A 185 14.62 -6.79 13.87
C ASP A 185 14.85 -7.72 12.66
N SER A 186 13.78 -8.36 12.16
CA SER A 186 13.84 -9.34 11.07
C SER A 186 12.48 -9.44 10.36
N PRO A 187 12.42 -9.86 9.09
CA PRO A 187 11.17 -10.12 8.41
C PRO A 187 10.34 -11.18 9.14
N ILE A 188 9.04 -10.96 9.23
CA ILE A 188 8.11 -11.95 9.81
C ILE A 188 7.81 -13.01 8.74
N PRO A 189 8.10 -14.30 8.98
CA PRO A 189 7.78 -15.36 8.04
C PRO A 189 6.30 -15.36 7.67
N GLY A 190 6.00 -15.42 6.36
CA GLY A 190 4.63 -15.37 5.85
C GLY A 190 3.98 -13.99 5.84
N ARG A 191 4.64 -12.93 6.34
CA ARG A 191 4.15 -11.55 6.22
C ARG A 191 4.80 -10.85 5.02
N PRO A 192 4.03 -10.23 4.12
CA PRO A 192 4.59 -9.42 3.04
C PRO A 192 5.46 -8.29 3.58
N VAL A 193 6.61 -8.08 2.96
CA VAL A 193 7.56 -6.98 3.27
C VAL A 193 7.38 -5.79 2.32
N ASN A 194 6.41 -5.84 1.42
CA ASN A 194 6.20 -4.81 0.42
C ASN A 194 6.00 -3.44 1.07
N ASN A 195 6.81 -2.48 0.62
CA ASN A 195 6.82 -1.09 1.06
C ASN A 195 7.15 -0.87 2.54
N THR A 196 7.54 -1.89 3.32
CA THR A 196 8.04 -1.67 4.69
C THR A 196 9.31 -0.84 4.66
N LEU A 197 9.52 0.03 5.66
CA LEU A 197 10.80 0.72 5.77
C LEU A 197 11.81 -0.22 6.42
N ILE A 198 12.94 -0.44 5.74
CA ILE A 198 14.04 -1.27 6.23
C ILE A 198 15.22 -0.34 6.48
N TRP A 199 15.82 -0.44 7.65
CA TRP A 199 17.04 0.28 8.02
C TRP A 199 18.17 -0.72 8.28
N PHE A 200 19.35 -0.42 7.75
CA PHE A 200 20.55 -1.23 7.91
C PHE A 200 21.84 -0.40 7.79
N HIS A 201 22.97 -0.98 8.19
CA HIS A 201 24.28 -0.38 7.98
C HIS A 201 24.92 -0.84 6.67
N THR A 202 25.35 0.13 5.86
CA THR A 202 26.16 -0.10 4.66
C THR A 202 27.60 -0.46 5.03
N SER A 203 28.40 -0.86 4.04
CA SER A 203 29.79 -1.32 4.26
C SER A 203 30.72 -0.25 4.82
N ASP A 204 30.40 1.03 4.65
CA ASP A 204 31.09 2.18 5.20
C ASP A 204 30.57 2.60 6.58
N SER A 205 29.73 1.76 7.22
CA SER A 205 29.09 2.00 8.51
C SER A 205 28.10 3.17 8.54
N THR A 206 27.76 3.75 7.39
CA THR A 206 26.65 4.70 7.29
C THR A 206 25.31 3.95 7.36
N GLY A 207 24.26 4.64 7.79
CA GLY A 207 22.92 4.07 7.89
C GLY A 207 22.16 4.32 6.59
N HIS A 208 21.48 3.31 6.07
CA HIS A 208 20.64 3.43 4.88
C HIS A 208 19.22 2.94 5.13
N ALA A 209 18.25 3.62 4.55
CA ALA A 209 16.84 3.31 4.66
C ALA A 209 16.22 3.09 3.27
N VAL A 210 15.51 1.98 3.11
CA VAL A 210 14.96 1.51 1.84
C VAL A 210 13.57 0.89 2.04
N ASN A 211 12.91 0.49 0.95
CA ASN A 211 11.59 -0.14 1.02
C ASN A 211 11.64 -1.62 0.68
N GLY A 212 11.00 -2.47 1.49
CA GLY A 212 10.94 -3.90 1.22
C GLY A 212 10.16 -4.25 -0.05
N TRP A 213 10.59 -5.30 -0.73
CA TRP A 213 9.97 -5.80 -1.95
C TRP A 213 9.59 -7.28 -1.85
N ARG A 214 10.54 -8.13 -1.43
CA ARG A 214 10.32 -9.58 -1.29
C ARG A 214 11.22 -10.14 -0.21
N PHE A 215 10.75 -11.12 0.54
CA PHE A 215 11.58 -11.90 1.45
C PHE A 215 11.76 -13.32 0.90
N ASP A 216 13.01 -13.78 0.79
CA ASP A 216 13.35 -15.16 0.48
C ASP A 216 13.78 -15.88 1.77
N PRO A 217 12.91 -16.70 2.37
CA PRO A 217 13.21 -17.40 3.62
C PRO A 217 14.22 -18.55 3.43
N SER A 218 14.38 -19.08 2.22
CA SER A 218 15.32 -20.19 1.94
C SER A 218 16.75 -19.68 1.81
N GLY A 219 16.94 -18.54 1.14
CA GLY A 219 18.23 -17.87 1.04
C GLY A 219 18.56 -16.95 2.23
N ASN A 220 17.56 -16.65 3.07
CA ASN A 220 17.65 -15.66 4.16
C ASN A 220 18.04 -14.25 3.67
N TYR A 221 17.47 -13.86 2.52
CA TYR A 221 17.68 -12.56 1.88
C TYR A 221 16.40 -11.74 1.83
N LEU A 222 16.54 -10.44 2.08
CA LEU A 222 15.49 -9.45 1.94
C LEU A 222 15.80 -8.60 0.71
N PHE A 223 14.91 -8.65 -0.28
CA PHE A 223 14.95 -7.80 -1.46
C PHE A 223 14.26 -6.48 -1.15
N TYR A 224 14.87 -5.38 -1.60
CA TYR A 224 14.39 -4.04 -1.37
C TYR A 224 14.51 -3.17 -2.63
N ILE A 225 13.71 -2.12 -2.67
CA ILE A 225 13.74 -1.05 -3.65
C ILE A 225 14.36 0.17 -2.97
N ASP A 226 15.44 0.66 -3.55
CA ASP A 226 16.08 1.91 -3.14
C ASP A 226 15.45 3.08 -3.90
N LYS A 227 14.46 3.73 -3.27
CA LYS A 227 13.74 4.86 -3.86
C LYS A 227 14.59 6.13 -3.99
N GLN A 228 15.73 6.19 -3.32
CA GLN A 228 16.68 7.29 -3.45
C GLN A 228 17.57 7.09 -4.68
N ASN A 229 17.96 5.85 -4.96
CA ASN A 229 18.76 5.48 -6.12
C ASN A 229 17.88 4.95 -7.26
N ASN A 230 16.99 5.79 -7.80
CA ASN A 230 16.20 5.50 -9.00
C ASN A 230 15.34 4.21 -8.97
N ASN A 231 14.89 3.80 -7.78
CA ASN A 231 14.16 2.54 -7.55
C ASN A 231 14.99 1.28 -7.86
N ASP A 232 16.31 1.34 -7.67
CA ASP A 232 17.19 0.20 -7.84
C ASP A 232 16.76 -0.96 -6.93
N ILE A 233 16.67 -2.15 -7.52
CA ILE A 233 16.32 -3.36 -6.80
C ILE A 233 17.60 -4.06 -6.35
N ASN A 234 17.73 -4.23 -5.04
CA ASN A 234 18.88 -4.87 -4.42
C ASN A 234 18.41 -5.88 -3.36
N PHE A 235 19.38 -6.57 -2.75
CA PHE A 235 19.12 -7.51 -1.67
C PHE A 235 20.09 -7.32 -0.52
N ILE A 236 19.66 -7.73 0.68
CA ILE A 236 20.46 -7.72 1.90
C ILE A 236 20.23 -9.01 2.67
N GLU A 237 21.29 -9.58 3.24
CA GLU A 237 21.17 -10.68 4.18
C GLU A 237 20.41 -10.21 5.42
N VAL A 238 19.43 -11.00 5.89
CA VAL A 238 18.58 -10.60 7.03
C VAL A 238 19.40 -10.26 8.28
N LYS A 239 20.54 -10.92 8.53
CA LYS A 239 21.43 -10.62 9.67
C LYS A 239 22.03 -9.21 9.65
N ARG A 240 22.01 -8.52 8.50
CA ARG A 240 22.51 -7.15 8.35
C ARG A 240 21.41 -6.10 8.54
N VAL A 241 20.15 -6.53 8.60
CA VAL A 241 19.02 -5.64 8.88
C VAL A 241 19.08 -5.21 10.35
N SER A 242 18.97 -3.91 10.57
CA SER A 242 18.95 -3.32 11.92
C SER A 242 17.52 -3.13 12.42
N SER A 243 16.61 -2.74 11.53
CA SER A 243 15.18 -2.74 11.82
C SER A 243 14.32 -2.75 10.56
N ILE A 244 13.08 -3.22 10.73
CA ILE A 244 12.01 -3.20 9.74
C ILE A 244 10.78 -2.61 10.39
N TYR A 245 10.16 -1.64 9.73
CA TYR A 245 8.94 -0.98 10.18
C TYR A 245 7.81 -1.37 9.25
N TYR A 246 6.86 -2.11 9.81
CA TYR A 246 5.62 -2.43 9.12
C TYR A 246 4.59 -1.36 9.45
N PRO A 247 3.99 -0.69 8.45
CA PRO A 247 2.89 0.25 8.67
C PRO A 247 1.64 -0.43 9.25
#